data_AF-A0A0Q4N953-F1
#
_entry.id   AF-A0A0Q4N953-F1
#
_cell.length_a   1.000
_cell.length_b   1.000
_cell.length_c   1.000
_cell.angle_alpha   90.00
_cell.angle_beta   90.00
_cell.angle_gamma   90.00
#
_symmetry.space_group_name_H-M   'P 1'
#
loop_
_entity.id
_entity.type
_entity.pdbx_description
1 polymer ?
#
loop_
_entity_poly.entity_id
_entity_poly.type
_entity_poly.pdbx_seq_one_letter_code
_entity_poly.pdbx_strand_id
1 'polypeptide(L)'
;MKRLFCSALLLLMGGPSFADVPAVNAVCPGHIEVRVNEGGPVFINGKEAKLHKVSESFFEAKGSGVTVSVSVEPDGYVSVSYTGKGGVNGVCEVEEQD
;
A
#
# COMPACT_ATOMS: atom_id res chain seq x y z
N MET A 1 3.68 -52.70 13.40
CA MET A 1 2.75 -51.55 13.29
C MET A 1 3.56 -50.27 13.37
N LYS A 2 3.25 -49.30 12.48
CA LYS A 2 3.32 -47.81 12.60
C LYS A 2 4.30 -47.27 13.66
N ARG A 3 5.15 -46.26 13.38
CA ARG A 3 4.71 -44.87 13.16
C ARG A 3 5.74 -44.11 12.31
N LEU A 4 5.31 -43.66 11.13
CA LEU A 4 6.00 -42.63 10.36
C LEU A 4 5.82 -41.30 11.11
N PHE A 5 6.91 -40.75 11.63
CA PHE A 5 6.95 -39.38 12.13
C PHE A 5 6.96 -38.41 10.94
N CYS A 6 5.78 -37.96 10.52
CA CYS A 6 5.66 -36.79 9.65
C CYS A 6 5.73 -35.53 10.53
N SER A 7 6.93 -34.96 10.69
CA SER A 7 7.09 -33.59 11.14
C SER A 7 6.62 -32.65 10.03
N ALA A 8 5.42 -32.09 10.16
CA ALA A 8 4.95 -31.00 9.32
C ALA A 8 5.56 -29.69 9.84
N LEU A 9 6.61 -29.21 9.17
CA LEU A 9 7.18 -27.89 9.41
C LEU A 9 6.26 -26.84 8.77
N LEU A 10 5.37 -26.23 9.56
CA LEU A 10 4.61 -25.06 9.13
C LEU A 10 5.58 -23.87 8.96
N LEU A 11 5.90 -23.54 7.72
CA LEU A 11 6.56 -22.30 7.36
C LEU A 11 5.54 -21.15 7.46
N LEU A 12 5.60 -20.40 8.56
CA LEU A 12 4.95 -19.10 8.66
C LEU A 12 5.65 -18.14 7.70
N MET A 13 5.04 -17.91 6.53
CA MET A 13 5.46 -16.85 5.62
C MET A 13 4.97 -15.50 6.18
N GLY A 14 5.73 -14.93 7.13
CA GLY A 14 5.55 -13.55 7.56
C GLY A 14 6.10 -12.61 6.49
N GLY A 15 5.22 -11.89 5.79
CA GLY A 15 5.62 -10.78 4.93
C GLY A 15 6.11 -9.59 5.75
N PRO A 16 6.92 -8.69 5.19
CA PRO A 16 7.36 -7.49 5.89
C PRO A 16 6.13 -6.65 6.28
N SER A 17 5.89 -6.50 7.58
CA SER A 17 4.88 -5.56 8.08
C SER A 17 5.46 -4.16 8.13
N PHE A 18 4.86 -3.22 7.40
CA PHE A 18 5.20 -1.81 7.50
C PHE A 18 4.33 -1.18 8.59
N ALA A 19 4.71 -1.35 9.86
CA ALA A 19 3.87 -1.01 11.02
C ALA A 19 3.38 0.46 11.10
N ASP A 20 3.90 1.37 10.29
CA ASP A 20 3.54 2.80 10.26
C ASP A 20 2.73 3.23 9.03
N VAL A 21 2.36 2.31 8.12
CA VAL A 21 1.56 2.68 6.96
C VAL A 21 0.08 2.66 7.33
N PRO A 22 -0.62 3.81 7.36
CA PRO A 22 -2.04 3.83 7.65
C PRO A 22 -2.81 3.14 6.53
N ALA A 23 -3.88 2.45 6.91
CA ALA A 23 -4.86 2.02 5.92
C ALA A 23 -5.49 3.27 5.29
N VAL A 24 -5.53 3.35 3.97
CA VAL A 24 -6.17 4.46 3.26
C VAL A 24 -6.78 3.98 1.96
N ASN A 25 -8.02 4.42 1.71
CA ASN A 25 -8.67 4.29 0.41
C ASN A 25 -8.70 5.67 -0.23
N ALA A 26 -8.32 5.76 -1.49
CA ALA A 26 -8.34 7.02 -2.21
C ALA A 26 -8.66 6.80 -3.68
N VAL A 27 -9.29 7.78 -4.30
CA VAL A 27 -9.55 7.81 -5.74
C VAL A 27 -8.83 9.01 -6.34
N CYS A 28 -7.87 8.74 -7.22
CA CYS A 28 -7.16 9.79 -7.94
C CYS A 28 -7.84 10.13 -9.26
N PRO A 29 -7.65 11.36 -9.78
CA PRO A 29 -8.09 11.75 -11.11
C PRO A 29 -7.70 10.71 -12.18
N GLY A 30 -8.63 10.45 -13.10
CA GLY A 30 -8.50 9.36 -14.08
C GLY A 30 -8.97 8.01 -13.57
N HIS A 31 -9.78 7.98 -12.50
CA HIS A 31 -10.35 6.77 -11.89
C HIS A 31 -9.29 5.76 -11.45
N ILE A 32 -8.23 6.28 -10.80
CA ILE A 32 -7.19 5.44 -10.24
C ILE A 32 -7.56 5.15 -8.79
N GLU A 33 -8.01 3.93 -8.54
CA GLU A 33 -8.34 3.45 -7.20
C GLU A 33 -7.05 3.04 -6.49
N VAL A 34 -6.82 3.63 -5.32
CA VAL A 34 -5.69 3.34 -4.45
C VAL A 34 -6.22 2.74 -3.16
N ARG A 35 -5.75 1.54 -2.83
CA ARG A 35 -6.04 0.90 -1.54
C ARG A 35 -4.75 0.55 -0.84
N VAL A 36 -4.57 1.11 0.34
CA VAL A 36 -3.47 0.80 1.23
C VAL A 36 -4.07 0.08 2.41
N ASN A 37 -3.61 -1.14 2.67
CA ASN A 37 -3.97 -1.86 3.88
C ASN A 37 -2.95 -1.52 4.98
N GLU A 38 -3.39 -1.50 6.24
CA GLU A 38 -2.51 -1.26 7.39
C GLU A 38 -1.33 -2.24 7.37
N GLY A 39 -0.12 -1.68 7.29
CA GLY A 39 1.12 -2.44 7.16
C GLY A 39 1.21 -3.45 6.01
N GLY A 40 0.30 -3.36 5.04
CA GLY A 40 0.10 -4.34 3.97
C GLY A 40 0.46 -3.83 2.57
N PRO A 41 0.23 -4.66 1.54
CA PRO A 41 0.50 -4.29 0.16
C PRO A 41 -0.42 -3.16 -0.30
N VAL A 42 0.11 -2.25 -1.11
CA VAL A 42 -0.66 -1.19 -1.78
C VAL A 42 -1.22 -1.73 -3.09
N PHE A 43 -2.48 -1.43 -3.38
CA PHE A 43 -3.13 -1.78 -4.63
C PHE A 43 -3.44 -0.52 -5.43
N ILE A 44 -3.14 -0.56 -6.72
CA ILE A 44 -3.51 0.47 -7.71
C ILE A 44 -4.41 -0.22 -8.74
N ASN A 45 -5.68 0.19 -8.84
CA ASN A 45 -6.71 -0.45 -9.68
C ASN A 45 -6.80 -1.97 -9.47
N GLY A 46 -6.80 -2.39 -8.20
CA GLY A 46 -6.87 -3.80 -7.80
C GLY A 46 -5.60 -4.63 -8.07
N LYS A 47 -4.53 -4.03 -8.61
CA LYS A 47 -3.23 -4.69 -8.82
C LYS A 47 -2.25 -4.30 -7.74
N GLU A 48 -1.58 -5.28 -7.17
CA GLU A 48 -0.53 -5.05 -6.18
C GLU A 48 0.59 -4.18 -6.79
N ALA A 49 0.91 -3.11 -6.08
CA ALA A 49 1.94 -2.15 -6.39
C ALA A 49 3.12 -2.34 -5.45
N LYS A 50 4.32 -2.03 -5.94
CA LYS A 50 5.52 -2.13 -5.13
C LYS A 50 5.60 -0.93 -4.19
N LEU A 51 5.46 -1.19 -2.90
CA LEU A 51 5.63 -0.19 -1.85
C LEU A 51 7.13 0.10 -1.62
N HIS A 52 7.44 1.38 -1.42
CA HIS A 52 8.73 1.90 -1.06
C HIS A 52 8.55 2.91 0.07
N LYS A 53 8.98 2.54 1.28
CA LYS A 53 9.06 3.46 2.42
C LYS A 53 10.21 4.43 2.17
N VAL A 54 9.89 5.71 2.04
CA VAL A 54 10.88 6.78 1.87
C VAL A 54 11.26 7.37 3.23
N SER A 55 10.28 7.52 4.13
CA SER A 55 10.47 7.89 5.53
C SER A 55 9.38 7.25 6.41
N GLU A 56 9.40 7.52 7.71
CA GLU A 56 8.34 7.12 8.64
C GLU A 56 6.96 7.69 8.29
N SER A 57 6.92 8.85 7.61
CA SER A 57 5.69 9.57 7.29
C SER A 57 5.45 9.74 5.79
N PHE A 58 6.27 9.12 4.94
CA PHE A 58 6.18 9.26 3.49
C PHE A 58 6.48 7.95 2.77
N PHE A 59 5.55 7.54 1.90
CA PHE A 59 5.56 6.26 1.23
C PHE A 59 5.22 6.42 -0.25
N GLU A 60 5.90 5.65 -1.11
CA GLU A 60 5.59 5.57 -2.53
C GLU A 60 5.12 4.17 -2.91
N ALA A 61 4.06 4.08 -3.71
CA ALA A 61 3.64 2.83 -4.33
C ALA A 61 3.74 2.95 -5.86
N LYS A 62 4.46 2.03 -6.48
CA LYS A 62 4.68 2.03 -7.94
C LYS A 62 4.02 0.82 -8.58
N GLY A 63 3.12 1.08 -9.53
CA GLY A 63 2.37 0.03 -10.23
C GLY A 63 1.70 0.56 -11.48
N SER A 64 1.59 -0.29 -12.51
CA SER A 64 0.83 0.03 -13.75
C SER A 64 1.24 1.34 -14.45
N GLY A 65 2.46 1.84 -14.25
CA GLY A 65 2.94 3.11 -14.81
C GLY A 65 2.47 4.36 -14.06
N VAL A 66 1.99 4.19 -12.82
CA VAL A 66 1.62 5.24 -11.89
C VAL A 66 2.50 5.10 -10.64
N THR A 67 2.94 6.23 -10.10
CA THR A 67 3.51 6.35 -8.76
C THR A 67 2.47 7.04 -7.90
N VAL A 68 2.10 6.43 -6.79
CA VAL A 68 1.25 7.03 -5.77
C VAL A 68 2.15 7.42 -4.61
N SER A 69 1.98 8.63 -4.09
CA SER A 69 2.70 9.16 -2.95
C SER A 69 1.72 9.38 -1.81
N VAL A 70 2.01 8.81 -0.65
CA VAL A 70 1.21 8.90 0.57
C VAL A 70 2.04 9.62 1.62
N SER A 71 1.53 10.73 2.12
CA SER A 71 2.13 11.50 3.22
C SER A 71 1.21 11.46 4.43
N VAL A 72 1.79 11.23 5.59
CA VAL A 72 1.11 11.25 6.88
C VAL A 72 1.63 12.44 7.66
N GLU A 73 0.75 13.36 8.02
CA GLU A 73 1.10 14.51 8.84
C GLU A 73 1.17 14.12 10.33
N PRO A 74 1.87 14.89 11.19
CA PRO A 74 2.02 14.57 12.61
C PRO A 74 0.70 14.50 13.39
N ASP A 75 -0.36 15.15 12.91
CA ASP A 75 -1.71 15.12 13.46
C ASP A 75 -2.53 13.90 12.98
N GLY A 76 -1.94 13.05 12.15
CA GLY A 76 -2.57 11.87 11.57
C GLY A 76 -3.30 12.13 10.26
N TYR A 77 -3.31 13.36 9.75
CA TYR A 77 -3.93 13.65 8.45
C TYR A 77 -3.15 12.97 7.32
N VAL A 78 -3.88 12.32 6.41
CA VAL A 78 -3.29 11.60 5.27
C VAL A 78 -3.57 12.34 3.98
N SER A 79 -2.52 12.62 3.21
CA SER A 79 -2.65 13.14 1.86
C SER A 79 -2.10 12.14 0.85
N VAL A 80 -2.86 11.93 -0.23
CA VAL A 80 -2.50 11.00 -1.30
C VAL A 80 -2.42 11.77 -2.61
N SER A 81 -1.36 11.55 -3.37
CA SER A 81 -1.18 12.11 -4.71
C SER A 81 -0.67 11.05 -5.68
N TYR A 82 -0.78 11.33 -6.99
CA TYR A 82 -0.31 10.42 -8.02
C TYR A 82 0.51 11.13 -9.09
N THR A 83 1.39 10.37 -9.73
CA THR A 83 2.12 10.75 -10.94
C THR A 83 2.04 9.58 -11.93
N GLY A 84 1.36 9.80 -13.04
CA GLY A 84 1.28 8.89 -14.17
C GLY A 84 2.36 9.12 -15.22
N LYS A 85 2.26 8.37 -16.32
CA LYS A 85 3.16 8.50 -17.47
C LYS A 85 3.11 9.91 -18.05
N GLY A 86 4.25 10.41 -18.52
CA GLY A 86 4.36 11.74 -19.12
C GLY A 86 4.21 12.90 -18.13
N GLY A 87 4.25 12.64 -16.82
CA GLY A 87 4.21 13.67 -15.78
C GLY A 87 2.80 14.13 -15.40
N VAL A 88 1.74 13.48 -15.90
CA VAL A 88 0.36 13.73 -15.45
C VAL A 88 0.28 13.46 -13.96
N ASN A 89 -0.19 14.42 -13.17
CA ASN A 89 -0.23 14.31 -11.72
C ASN A 89 -1.47 15.01 -11.13
N GLY A 90 -1.75 14.70 -9.86
CA GLY A 90 -2.83 15.31 -9.11
C GLY A 90 -2.94 14.77 -7.69
N VAL A 91 -3.84 15.38 -6.91
CA VAL A 91 -4.19 14.94 -5.55
C VAL A 91 -5.38 14.00 -5.64
N CYS A 92 -5.36 12.94 -4.84
CA CYS A 92 -6.43 11.96 -4.76
C CYS A 92 -7.43 12.37 -3.68
N GLU A 93 -8.70 12.05 -3.91
CA GLU A 93 -9.75 12.16 -2.90
C GLU A 93 -9.59 10.99 -1.94
N VAL A 94 -9.29 11.28 -0.67
CA VAL A 94 -9.19 10.27 0.38
C VAL A 94 -10.59 9.98 0.88
N GLU A 95 -10.99 8.72 0.85
CA GLU A 95 -12.24 8.28 1.44
C GLU A 95 -12.04 8.23 2.96
N GLU A 96 -12.88 8.97 3.70
CA GLU A 96 -12.91 8.89 5.16
C GLU A 96 -13.16 7.43 5.58
N GLN A 97 -12.37 6.96 6.54
CA GLN A 97 -12.47 5.61 7.08
C GLN A 97 -13.40 5.67 8.30
N ASP A 98 -14.71 5.51 8.06
CA ASP A 98 -15.73 5.38 9.12
C ASP A 98 -15.55 4.11 9.97
#